data_AF-A0A8J2T578-F1
#
_entry.id   AF-A0A8J2T578-F1
#
_cell.length_a   1.000
_cell.length_b   1.000
_cell.length_c   1.000
_cell.angle_alpha   90.00
_cell.angle_beta   90.00
_cell.angle_gamma   90.00
#
_symmetry.space_group_name_H-M   'P 1'
#
loop_
_entity.id
_entity.type
_entity.pdbx_description
1 polymer ?
#
loop_
_entity_poly.entity_id
_entity_poly.type
_entity_poly.pdbx_seq_one_letter_code
_entity_poly.pdbx_strand_id
1 'polypeptide(L)'
;MLGYKEACTLGMGLVLCASSFIIGVFYSNQIYDYRLLFPKESTQADFDNALRHYQTVSKTPVPVMVPLGVVTAIGLIGHLIRIYKPNPDLRNFEYASLGLYFFGICVFLTNIKTGLVCSNTHEWGEVTENQGLAVLGSSNIILIIFFIGVLLLQGGLWYTHWDHQVRLKKFYEEEARDAEKRRQAAQEKAKAAEKADASQEILTEKAQKNVKGSLSERAENLVERAKTDPKVEQAEDYYENKMKSSIKKNKDNADKKAKSRRNKKKE
;
A
#
# COMPACT_ATOMS: atom_id res chain seq x y z
N MET A 1 8.70 7.69 18.27
CA MET A 1 7.30 7.45 18.66
C MET A 1 6.84 6.19 17.93
N LEU A 2 6.32 5.19 18.64
CA LEU A 2 5.78 3.97 18.02
C LEU A 2 4.62 4.33 17.08
N GLY A 3 4.64 3.81 15.86
CA GLY A 3 3.54 3.96 14.92
C GLY A 3 2.32 3.17 15.38
N TYR A 4 1.10 3.65 15.06
CA TYR A 4 -0.13 2.94 15.46
C TYR A 4 -0.18 1.49 14.96
N LYS A 5 0.30 1.24 13.73
CA LYS A 5 0.38 -0.11 13.16
C LYS A 5 1.29 -1.03 13.98
N GLU A 6 2.40 -0.50 14.49
CA GLU A 6 3.34 -1.23 15.35
C GLU A 6 2.72 -1.51 16.72
N ALA A 7 2.00 -0.53 17.28
CA ALA A 7 1.24 -0.69 18.51
C ALA A 7 0.15 -1.77 18.37
N CYS A 8 -0.55 -1.86 17.23
CA CYS A 8 -1.53 -2.93 16.97
C CYS A 8 -0.88 -4.32 16.91
N THR A 9 0.28 -4.45 16.26
CA THR A 9 1.04 -5.71 16.23
C THR A 9 1.48 -6.11 17.64
N LEU A 10 1.97 -5.15 18.42
CA LEU A 10 2.30 -5.37 19.83
C LEU A 10 1.05 -5.82 20.62
N GLY A 11 -0.07 -5.13 20.45
CA GLY A 11 -1.34 -5.46 21.10
C GLY A 11 -1.80 -6.88 20.79
N MET A 12 -1.70 -7.33 19.54
CA MET A 12 -1.96 -8.73 19.16
C MET A 12 -1.02 -9.70 19.87
N GLY A 13 0.28 -9.39 19.94
CA GLY A 13 1.26 -10.19 20.68
C GLY A 13 0.91 -10.32 22.18
N LEU A 14 0.54 -9.21 22.82
CA LEU A 14 0.12 -9.20 24.23
C LEU A 14 -1.11 -10.08 24.46
N VAL A 15 -2.12 -10.00 23.59
CA VAL A 15 -3.33 -10.84 23.68
C VAL A 15 -2.99 -12.32 23.52
N LEU A 16 -2.17 -12.67 22.52
CA LEU A 16 -1.79 -14.06 22.24
C LEU A 16 -0.99 -14.68 23.38
N CYS A 17 0.00 -13.95 23.91
CA CYS A 17 0.82 -14.40 25.02
C CYS A 17 -0.03 -14.56 26.29
N ALA A 18 -0.87 -13.57 26.62
CA ALA A 18 -1.72 -13.62 27.80
C ALA A 18 -2.74 -14.76 27.73
N SER A 19 -3.44 -14.90 26.60
CA SER A 19 -4.45 -15.96 26.42
C SER A 19 -3.83 -17.35 26.48
N SER A 20 -2.66 -17.54 25.85
CA SER A 20 -1.94 -18.82 25.90
C SER A 20 -1.51 -19.20 27.32
N PHE A 21 -1.00 -18.24 28.08
CA PHE A 21 -0.64 -18.45 29.49
C PHE A 21 -1.86 -18.85 30.33
N ILE A 22 -2.97 -18.11 30.18
CA ILE A 22 -4.21 -18.36 30.92
C ILE A 22 -4.79 -19.75 30.59
N ILE A 23 -4.76 -20.15 29.31
CA ILE A 23 -5.14 -21.51 28.89
C ILE A 23 -4.30 -22.54 29.64
N GLY A 24 -2.97 -22.36 29.70
CA GLY A 24 -2.09 -23.27 30.42
C GLY A 24 -2.45 -23.44 31.90
N VAL A 25 -2.78 -22.34 32.58
CA VAL A 25 -3.19 -22.34 33.99
C VAL A 25 -4.48 -23.13 34.22
N PHE A 26 -5.49 -22.96 33.36
CA PHE A 26 -6.73 -23.72 33.51
C PHE A 26 -6.62 -25.16 33.00
N TYR A 27 -5.78 -25.39 31.99
CA TYR A 27 -5.50 -26.72 31.47
C TYR A 27 -4.83 -27.61 32.52
N SER A 28 -3.98 -27.08 33.40
CA SER A 28 -3.38 -27.90 34.46
C SER A 28 -4.40 -28.47 35.46
N ASN A 29 -5.57 -27.84 35.62
CA ASN A 29 -6.64 -28.37 36.47
C ASN A 29 -7.34 -29.59 35.85
N GLN A 30 -7.20 -29.80 34.54
CA GLN A 30 -7.85 -30.91 33.83
C GLN A 30 -7.40 -32.28 34.32
N ILE A 31 -6.23 -32.39 34.94
CA ILE A 31 -5.74 -33.65 35.53
C ILE A 31 -6.72 -34.17 36.60
N TYR A 32 -7.39 -33.26 37.31
CA TYR A 32 -8.40 -33.57 38.31
C TYR A 32 -9.79 -33.55 37.69
N ASP A 33 -10.14 -32.48 36.96
CA ASP A 33 -11.48 -32.28 36.41
C ASP A 33 -11.91 -33.38 35.45
N TYR A 34 -10.96 -33.95 34.70
CA TYR A 34 -11.28 -35.01 33.75
C TYR A 34 -11.98 -36.19 34.44
N ARG A 35 -11.53 -36.56 35.65
CA ARG A 35 -12.08 -37.68 36.43
C ARG A 35 -13.48 -37.40 36.96
N LEU A 36 -13.90 -36.14 37.02
CA LEU A 36 -15.21 -35.73 37.52
C LEU A 36 -16.25 -35.63 36.40
N LEU A 37 -15.80 -35.35 35.16
CA LEU A 37 -16.69 -34.91 34.08
C LEU A 37 -16.94 -35.96 32.99
N PHE A 38 -15.96 -36.81 32.69
CA PHE A 38 -15.99 -37.68 31.51
C PHE A 38 -16.17 -39.18 31.79
N PRO A 39 -15.68 -39.76 32.90
CA PRO A 39 -15.95 -41.15 33.23
C PRO A 39 -17.44 -41.45 33.35
N LYS A 40 -17.85 -42.67 32.98
CA LYS A 40 -19.23 -43.13 33.14
C LYS A 40 -19.64 -43.22 34.62
N GLU A 41 -18.68 -43.57 35.48
CA GLU A 41 -18.84 -43.63 36.93
C GLU A 41 -17.60 -43.03 37.57
N SER A 42 -17.76 -41.82 38.15
CA SER A 42 -16.72 -41.19 38.97
C SER A 42 -16.83 -41.70 40.40
N THR A 43 -15.71 -42.10 40.99
CA THR A 43 -15.69 -42.62 42.36
C THR A 43 -15.67 -41.49 43.38
N GLN A 44 -16.11 -41.73 44.61
CA GLN A 44 -16.00 -40.72 45.68
C GLN A 44 -14.54 -40.32 45.92
N ALA A 45 -13.59 -41.24 45.75
CA ALA A 45 -12.17 -40.94 45.87
C ALA A 45 -11.68 -39.91 44.82
N ASP A 46 -12.28 -39.89 43.62
CA ASP A 46 -11.97 -38.89 42.59
C ASP A 46 -12.46 -37.50 43.01
N PHE A 47 -13.67 -37.41 43.57
CA PHE A 47 -14.22 -36.17 44.11
C PHE A 47 -13.40 -35.66 45.30
N ASP A 48 -13.03 -36.54 46.23
CA ASP A 48 -12.20 -36.17 47.38
C ASP A 48 -10.81 -35.68 46.94
N ASN A 49 -10.25 -36.25 45.87
CA ASN A 49 -8.97 -35.80 45.31
C ASN A 49 -9.08 -34.40 44.67
N ALA A 50 -10.14 -34.16 43.89
CA ALA A 50 -10.40 -32.84 43.31
C ALA A 50 -10.70 -31.78 44.37
N LEU A 51 -11.45 -32.13 45.42
CA LEU A 51 -11.71 -31.24 46.55
C LEU A 51 -10.40 -30.80 47.22
N ARG A 52 -9.51 -31.75 47.55
CA ARG A 52 -8.18 -31.45 48.13
C ARG A 52 -7.34 -30.56 47.20
N HIS A 53 -7.39 -30.81 45.90
CA HIS A 53 -6.74 -29.97 44.89
C HIS A 53 -7.27 -28.53 44.96
N TYR A 54 -8.59 -28.34 44.89
CA TYR A 54 -9.19 -27.00 44.92
C TYR A 54 -9.00 -26.26 46.25
N GLN A 55 -9.00 -26.98 47.37
CA GLN A 55 -8.62 -26.42 48.66
C GLN A 55 -7.16 -25.95 48.65
N THR A 56 -6.25 -26.70 48.00
CA THR A 56 -4.85 -26.28 47.84
C THR A 56 -4.74 -25.04 46.95
N VAL A 57 -5.44 -25.02 45.80
CA VAL A 57 -5.48 -23.87 44.90
C VAL A 57 -6.01 -22.62 45.60
N SER A 58 -7.03 -22.75 46.44
CA SER A 58 -7.60 -21.62 47.18
C SER A 58 -6.63 -21.00 48.20
N LYS A 59 -5.69 -21.81 48.73
CA LYS A 59 -4.69 -21.41 49.71
C LYS A 59 -3.39 -20.93 49.04
N THR A 60 -3.39 -20.76 47.72
CA THR A 60 -2.24 -20.26 46.98
C THR A 60 -1.81 -18.89 47.51
N PRO A 61 -0.53 -18.70 47.87
CA PRO A 61 -0.07 -17.44 48.41
C PRO A 61 -0.15 -16.33 47.35
N VAL A 62 -0.48 -15.11 47.80
CA VAL A 62 -0.71 -13.95 46.91
C VAL A 62 0.39 -13.73 45.86
N PRO A 63 1.70 -13.87 46.17
CA PRO A 63 2.76 -13.70 45.16
C PRO A 63 2.65 -14.63 43.95
N VAL A 64 2.02 -15.81 44.09
CA VAL A 64 1.79 -16.76 42.99
C VAL A 64 0.55 -16.38 42.17
N MET A 65 -0.44 -15.74 42.80
CA MET A 65 -1.66 -15.26 42.12
C MET A 65 -1.45 -13.94 41.37
N VAL A 66 -0.54 -13.08 41.84
CA VAL A 66 -0.25 -11.77 41.22
C VAL A 66 0.13 -11.88 39.74
N PRO A 67 1.05 -12.78 39.32
CA PRO A 67 1.39 -12.96 37.91
C PRO A 67 0.18 -13.26 37.03
N LEU A 68 -0.77 -14.09 37.49
CA LEU A 68 -1.98 -14.40 36.73
C LEU A 68 -2.84 -13.13 36.50
N GLY A 69 -3.02 -12.32 37.55
CA GLY A 69 -3.72 -11.04 37.44
C GLY A 69 -3.02 -10.06 36.50
N VAL A 70 -1.68 -9.96 36.58
CA VAL A 70 -0.88 -9.08 35.72
C VAL A 70 -0.96 -9.51 34.26
N VAL A 71 -0.80 -10.81 33.97
CA VAL A 71 -0.91 -11.34 32.60
C VAL A 71 -2.31 -11.11 32.04
N THR A 72 -3.34 -11.26 32.87
CA THR A 72 -4.73 -10.96 32.49
C THR A 72 -4.92 -9.48 32.15
N ALA A 73 -4.35 -8.58 32.96
CA ALA A 73 -4.39 -7.13 32.68
C ALA A 73 -3.63 -6.76 31.40
N ILE A 74 -2.49 -7.39 31.14
CA ILE A 74 -1.70 -7.20 29.91
C ILE A 74 -2.50 -7.61 28.67
N GLY A 75 -3.22 -8.74 28.72
CA GLY A 75 -4.08 -9.15 27.61
C GLY A 75 -5.22 -8.17 27.36
N LEU A 76 -5.83 -7.65 28.43
CA LEU A 76 -6.84 -6.58 28.36
C LEU A 76 -6.28 -5.31 27.71
N ILE A 77 -5.08 -4.86 28.11
CA ILE A 77 -4.39 -3.73 27.50
C ILE A 77 -4.16 -3.98 25.99
N GLY A 78 -3.76 -5.19 25.62
CA GLY A 78 -3.60 -5.58 24.22
C GLY A 78 -4.87 -5.41 23.39
N HIS A 79 -6.03 -5.78 23.94
CA HIS A 79 -7.33 -5.51 23.31
C HIS A 79 -7.66 -4.02 23.21
N LEU A 80 -7.41 -3.24 24.28
CA LEU A 80 -7.69 -1.81 24.31
C LEU A 80 -6.87 -1.02 23.28
N ILE A 81 -5.60 -1.39 23.08
CA ILE A 81 -4.73 -0.77 22.06
C ILE A 81 -5.36 -0.90 20.66
N ARG A 82 -5.90 -2.08 20.34
CA ARG A 82 -6.47 -2.37 19.02
C ARG A 82 -7.80 -1.68 18.77
N ILE A 83 -8.61 -1.53 19.82
CA ILE A 83 -9.94 -0.90 19.74
C ILE A 83 -9.88 0.62 19.59
N TYR A 84 -8.72 1.26 19.79
CA TYR A 84 -8.60 2.71 19.68
C TYR A 84 -8.93 3.24 18.27
N LYS A 85 -8.48 2.56 17.20
CA LYS A 85 -8.87 2.85 15.81
C LYS A 85 -9.07 1.52 15.05
N PRO A 86 -10.23 0.87 15.23
CA PRO A 86 -10.47 -0.44 14.66
C PRO A 86 -10.66 -0.32 13.14
N ASN A 87 -10.14 -1.29 12.40
CA ASN A 87 -10.40 -1.39 10.97
C ASN A 87 -11.90 -1.70 10.75
N PRO A 88 -12.65 -0.91 9.96
CA PRO A 88 -14.09 -1.09 9.77
C PRO A 88 -14.48 -2.51 9.32
N ASP A 89 -13.64 -3.16 8.53
CA ASP A 89 -13.92 -4.48 7.96
C ASP A 89 -13.67 -5.63 8.96
N LEU A 90 -12.82 -5.38 9.97
CA LEU A 90 -12.38 -6.39 10.94
C LEU A 90 -12.86 -6.11 12.37
N ARG A 91 -13.60 -5.00 12.55
CA ARG A 91 -14.07 -4.52 13.86
C ARG A 91 -14.86 -5.57 14.63
N ASN A 92 -15.72 -6.33 13.95
CA ASN A 92 -16.53 -7.37 14.60
C ASN A 92 -15.65 -8.50 15.17
N PHE A 93 -14.57 -8.88 14.48
CA PHE A 93 -13.62 -9.87 14.98
C PHE A 93 -12.86 -9.36 16.20
N GLU A 94 -12.48 -8.08 16.21
CA GLU A 94 -11.82 -7.47 17.38
C GLU A 94 -12.74 -7.39 18.60
N TYR A 95 -14.00 -6.97 18.40
CA TYR A 95 -14.99 -6.90 19.49
C TYR A 95 -15.43 -8.28 19.99
N ALA A 96 -15.62 -9.24 19.10
CA ALA A 96 -15.91 -10.62 19.51
C ALA A 96 -14.75 -11.18 20.35
N SER A 97 -13.51 -10.91 19.94
CA SER A 97 -12.34 -11.38 20.68
C SER A 97 -12.22 -10.72 22.06
N LEU A 98 -12.44 -9.40 22.17
CA LEU A 98 -12.52 -8.73 23.48
C LEU A 98 -13.69 -9.28 24.31
N GLY A 99 -14.84 -9.54 23.69
CA GLY A 99 -16.02 -10.08 24.35
C GLY A 99 -15.73 -11.44 25.00
N LEU A 100 -15.13 -12.38 24.26
CA LEU A 100 -14.71 -13.68 24.82
C LEU A 100 -13.71 -13.51 25.96
N TYR A 101 -12.74 -12.59 25.81
CA TYR A 101 -11.76 -12.31 26.86
C TYR A 101 -12.44 -11.79 28.15
N PHE A 102 -13.36 -10.83 28.00
CA PHE A 102 -14.12 -10.26 29.10
C PHE A 102 -15.04 -11.28 29.78
N PHE A 103 -15.76 -12.09 28.99
CA PHE A 103 -16.59 -13.17 29.54
C PHE A 103 -15.75 -14.21 30.28
N GLY A 104 -14.52 -14.49 29.83
CA GLY A 104 -13.57 -15.32 30.57
C GLY A 104 -13.27 -14.74 31.95
N ILE A 105 -13.03 -13.43 32.05
CA ILE A 105 -12.83 -12.77 33.35
C ILE A 105 -14.09 -12.88 34.22
N CYS A 106 -15.28 -12.68 33.66
CA CYS A 106 -16.53 -12.83 34.40
C CYS A 106 -16.68 -14.24 34.98
N VAL A 107 -16.51 -15.28 34.15
CA VAL A 107 -16.61 -16.69 34.61
C VAL A 107 -15.58 -17.00 35.69
N PHE A 108 -14.35 -16.48 35.57
CA PHE A 108 -13.36 -16.63 36.63
C PHE A 108 -13.83 -16.02 37.96
N LEU A 109 -14.34 -14.78 37.92
CA LEU A 109 -14.78 -14.07 39.11
C LEU A 109 -16.03 -14.68 39.74
N THR A 110 -17.00 -15.12 38.94
CA THR A 110 -18.28 -15.62 39.44
C THR A 110 -18.27 -17.10 39.75
N ASN A 111 -17.59 -17.91 38.95
CA ASN A 111 -17.65 -19.37 39.07
C ASN A 111 -16.41 -19.91 39.76
N ILE A 112 -15.21 -19.59 39.26
CA ILE A 112 -13.97 -20.17 39.80
C ILE A 112 -13.70 -19.67 41.20
N LYS A 113 -13.71 -18.34 41.41
CA LYS A 113 -13.47 -17.76 42.73
C LYS A 113 -14.50 -18.25 43.75
N THR A 114 -15.78 -18.24 43.39
CA THR A 114 -16.86 -18.72 44.28
C THR A 114 -16.71 -20.22 44.57
N GLY A 115 -16.46 -21.05 43.56
CA GLY A 115 -16.25 -22.48 43.74
C GLY A 115 -15.04 -22.79 44.63
N LEU A 116 -13.95 -22.02 44.54
CA LEU A 116 -12.81 -22.16 45.45
C LEU A 116 -13.16 -21.80 46.91
N VAL A 117 -14.03 -20.81 47.12
CA VAL A 117 -14.52 -20.47 48.46
C VAL A 117 -15.40 -21.60 49.00
N CYS A 118 -16.37 -22.08 48.20
CA CYS A 118 -17.25 -23.19 48.56
C CYS A 118 -16.46 -24.48 48.87
N SER A 119 -15.39 -24.77 48.13
CA SER A 119 -14.51 -25.92 48.42
C SER A 119 -13.83 -25.87 49.79
N ASN A 120 -13.67 -24.68 50.38
CA ASN A 120 -13.13 -24.53 51.74
C ASN A 120 -14.22 -24.51 52.81
N THR A 121 -15.36 -23.88 52.53
CA THR A 121 -16.45 -23.74 53.50
C THR A 121 -17.36 -24.97 53.53
N HIS A 122 -17.31 -25.80 52.49
CA HIS A 122 -18.26 -26.88 52.21
C HIS A 122 -19.71 -26.39 52.06
N GLU A 123 -19.90 -25.09 51.80
CA GLU A 123 -21.21 -24.47 51.61
C GLU A 123 -21.51 -24.32 50.12
N TRP A 124 -22.19 -25.31 49.54
CA TRP A 124 -22.52 -25.35 48.11
C TRP A 124 -23.96 -24.91 47.79
N GLY A 125 -24.73 -24.48 48.79
CA GLY A 125 -26.12 -24.05 48.62
C GLY A 125 -27.05 -25.24 48.34
N GLU A 126 -27.79 -25.16 47.24
CA GLU A 126 -28.80 -26.17 46.87
C GLU A 126 -28.21 -27.42 46.20
N VAL A 127 -26.92 -27.40 45.83
CA VAL A 127 -26.27 -28.53 45.16
C VAL A 127 -25.41 -29.32 46.12
N THR A 128 -25.25 -30.62 45.83
CA THR A 128 -24.28 -31.46 46.55
C THR A 128 -22.85 -31.02 46.24
N GLU A 129 -21.91 -31.29 47.14
CA GLU A 129 -20.49 -30.97 46.94
C GLU A 129 -19.93 -31.57 45.65
N ASN A 130 -20.24 -32.83 45.35
CA ASN A 130 -19.79 -33.49 44.13
C ASN A 130 -20.32 -32.78 42.87
N GLN A 131 -21.59 -32.35 42.86
CA GLN A 131 -22.15 -31.56 41.77
C GLN A 131 -21.48 -30.18 41.67
N GLY A 132 -21.24 -29.51 42.79
CA GLY A 132 -20.53 -28.24 42.84
C GLY A 132 -19.11 -28.33 42.28
N LEU A 133 -18.37 -29.38 42.63
CA LEU A 133 -17.03 -29.67 42.10
C LEU A 133 -17.06 -29.94 40.59
N ALA A 134 -18.08 -30.65 40.09
CA ALA A 134 -18.26 -30.85 38.65
C ALA A 134 -18.58 -29.53 37.92
N VAL A 135 -19.38 -28.64 38.51
CA VAL A 135 -19.63 -27.30 37.95
C VAL A 135 -18.36 -26.45 37.92
N LEU A 136 -17.53 -26.55 38.97
CA LEU A 136 -16.22 -25.89 39.03
C LEU A 136 -15.27 -26.41 37.94
N GLY A 137 -15.16 -27.73 37.78
CA GLY A 137 -14.33 -28.33 36.72
C GLY A 137 -14.82 -27.98 35.31
N SER A 138 -16.15 -27.96 35.10
CA SER A 138 -16.75 -27.52 33.83
C SER A 138 -16.44 -26.04 33.56
N SER A 139 -16.38 -25.22 34.61
CA SER A 139 -16.01 -23.80 34.50
C SER A 139 -14.54 -23.61 34.08
N ASN A 140 -13.63 -24.54 34.41
CA ASN A 140 -12.28 -24.50 33.85
C ASN A 140 -12.27 -24.81 32.34
N ILE A 141 -13.09 -25.78 31.90
CA ILE A 141 -13.20 -26.13 30.47
C ILE A 141 -13.77 -24.97 29.66
N ILE A 142 -14.84 -24.33 30.13
CA ILE A 142 -15.43 -23.18 29.40
C ILE A 142 -14.43 -22.01 29.30
N LEU A 143 -13.60 -21.79 30.33
CA LEU A 143 -12.52 -20.80 30.26
C LEU A 143 -11.50 -21.17 29.19
N ILE A 144 -11.05 -22.43 29.14
CA ILE A 144 -10.15 -22.91 28.08
C ILE A 144 -10.76 -22.67 26.69
N ILE A 145 -12.04 -22.99 26.50
CA ILE A 145 -12.75 -22.78 25.23
C ILE A 145 -12.82 -21.29 24.87
N PHE A 146 -13.15 -20.41 25.82
CA PHE A 146 -13.21 -18.97 25.57
C PHE A 146 -11.85 -18.42 25.14
N PHE A 147 -10.77 -18.77 25.84
CA PHE A 147 -9.44 -18.29 25.47
C PHE A 147 -8.89 -18.95 24.20
N ILE A 148 -9.24 -20.20 23.89
CA ILE A 148 -8.98 -20.79 22.56
C ILE A 148 -9.74 -20.01 21.48
N GLY A 149 -10.99 -19.63 21.73
CA GLY A 149 -11.77 -18.78 20.83
C GLY A 149 -11.08 -17.43 20.59
N VAL A 150 -10.48 -16.83 21.63
CA VAL A 150 -9.63 -15.64 21.49
C VAL A 150 -8.45 -15.93 20.56
N LEU A 151 -7.69 -17.02 20.78
CA LEU A 151 -6.55 -17.36 19.91
C LEU A 151 -6.96 -17.56 18.45
N LEU A 152 -8.09 -18.24 18.20
CA LEU A 152 -8.62 -18.45 16.84
C LEU A 152 -9.02 -17.14 16.17
N LEU A 153 -9.70 -16.25 16.87
CA LEU A 153 -10.08 -14.93 16.35
C LEU A 153 -8.84 -14.07 16.07
N GLN A 154 -7.85 -14.08 16.96
CA GLN A 154 -6.58 -13.36 16.76
C GLN A 154 -5.80 -13.94 15.57
N GLY A 155 -5.76 -15.26 15.41
CA GLY A 155 -5.16 -15.95 14.26
C GLY A 155 -5.87 -15.60 12.94
N GLY A 156 -7.20 -15.54 12.94
CA GLY A 156 -7.98 -15.10 11.78
C GLY A 156 -7.73 -13.64 11.41
N LEU A 157 -7.64 -12.75 12.41
CA LEU A 157 -7.27 -11.34 12.22
C LEU A 157 -5.86 -11.18 11.63
N TRP A 158 -4.93 -12.02 12.05
CA TRP A 158 -3.58 -12.04 11.49
C TRP A 158 -3.58 -12.54 10.04
N TYR A 159 -4.28 -13.65 9.77
CA TYR A 159 -4.38 -14.25 8.44
C TYR A 159 -4.99 -13.28 7.42
N THR A 160 -6.09 -12.61 7.78
CA THR A 160 -6.73 -11.59 6.92
C THR A 160 -5.80 -10.42 6.61
N HIS A 161 -5.04 -9.93 7.61
CA HIS A 161 -4.03 -8.89 7.38
C HIS A 161 -2.90 -9.36 6.45
N TRP A 162 -2.43 -10.60 6.63
CA TRP A 162 -1.38 -11.17 5.81
C TRP A 162 -1.84 -11.33 4.35
N ASP A 163 -2.99 -11.95 4.12
CA ASP A 163 -3.55 -12.14 2.77
C ASP A 163 -3.78 -10.78 2.07
N HIS A 164 -4.33 -9.80 2.79
CA HIS A 164 -4.52 -8.45 2.26
C HIS A 164 -3.19 -7.79 1.86
N GLN A 165 -2.14 -7.92 2.67
CA GLN A 165 -0.82 -7.38 2.32
C GLN A 165 -0.18 -8.08 1.11
N VAL A 166 -0.37 -9.40 0.98
CA VAL A 166 0.15 -10.17 -0.16
C VAL A 166 -0.53 -9.71 -1.45
N ARG A 167 -1.86 -9.55 -1.45
CA ARG A 167 -2.61 -9.09 -2.63
C ARG A 167 -2.24 -7.66 -3.03
N LEU A 168 -2.13 -6.76 -2.05
CA LEU A 168 -1.79 -5.36 -2.30
C LEU A 168 -0.40 -5.20 -2.93
N LYS A 169 0.59 -5.99 -2.48
CA LYS A 169 1.94 -5.98 -3.08
C LYS A 169 1.92 -6.41 -4.54
N LYS A 170 1.19 -7.49 -4.87
CA LYS A 170 1.05 -7.96 -6.25
C LYS A 170 0.44 -6.89 -7.17
N PHE A 171 -0.58 -6.18 -6.68
CA PHE A 171 -1.21 -5.10 -7.43
C PHE A 171 -0.22 -3.96 -7.75
N TYR A 172 0.56 -3.50 -6.76
CA TYR A 172 1.56 -2.46 -7.00
C TYR A 172 2.72 -2.93 -7.91
N GLU A 173 3.12 -4.20 -7.83
CA GLU A 173 4.12 -4.78 -8.75
C GLU A 173 3.59 -4.86 -10.19
N GLU A 174 2.30 -5.16 -10.39
CA GLU A 174 1.64 -5.11 -11.69
C GLU A 174 1.56 -3.69 -12.24
N GLU A 175 1.13 -2.71 -11.43
CA GLU A 175 1.11 -1.31 -11.84
C GLU A 175 2.51 -0.78 -12.18
N ALA A 176 3.54 -1.16 -11.42
CA ALA A 176 4.92 -0.78 -11.71
C ALA A 176 5.42 -1.38 -13.04
N ARG A 177 5.15 -2.66 -13.29
CA ARG A 177 5.50 -3.33 -14.55
C ARG A 177 4.77 -2.70 -15.74
N ASP A 178 3.50 -2.35 -15.58
CA ASP A 178 2.72 -1.71 -16.64
C ASP A 178 3.14 -0.27 -16.86
N ALA A 179 3.48 0.48 -15.82
CA ALA A 179 4.08 1.81 -15.94
C ALA A 179 5.44 1.75 -16.65
N GLU A 180 6.26 0.74 -16.36
CA GLU A 180 7.54 0.53 -17.03
C GLU A 180 7.35 0.16 -18.50
N LYS A 181 6.44 -0.77 -18.83
CA LYS A 181 6.08 -1.08 -20.22
C LYS A 181 5.56 0.15 -20.98
N ARG A 182 4.71 0.97 -20.34
CA ARG A 182 4.22 2.23 -20.93
C ARG A 182 5.36 3.22 -21.17
N ARG A 183 6.32 3.33 -20.24
CA ARG A 183 7.52 4.17 -20.41
C ARG A 183 8.42 3.65 -21.53
N GLN A 184 8.66 2.34 -21.61
CA GLN A 184 9.44 1.72 -22.67
C GLN A 184 8.78 1.92 -24.04
N ALA A 185 7.46 1.66 -24.16
CA ALA A 185 6.71 1.89 -25.39
C ALA A 185 6.70 3.37 -25.81
N ALA A 186 6.64 4.31 -24.86
CA ALA A 186 6.75 5.74 -25.15
C ALA A 186 8.16 6.12 -25.64
N GLN A 187 9.21 5.56 -25.05
CA GLN A 187 10.59 5.76 -25.50
C GLN A 187 10.86 5.15 -26.87
N GLU A 188 10.32 3.97 -27.16
CA GLU A 188 10.43 3.34 -28.49
C GLU A 188 9.69 4.14 -29.56
N LYS A 189 8.47 4.63 -29.26
CA LYS A 189 7.73 5.53 -30.17
C LYS A 189 8.48 6.84 -30.41
N ALA A 190 9.08 7.43 -29.38
CA ALA A 190 9.89 8.65 -29.52
C ALA A 190 11.11 8.42 -30.41
N LYS A 191 11.85 7.33 -30.20
CA LYS A 191 12.99 6.95 -31.06
C LYS A 191 12.58 6.63 -32.50
N ALA A 192 11.41 6.03 -32.71
CA ALA A 192 10.87 5.75 -34.03
C ALA A 192 10.44 7.03 -34.77
N ALA A 193 9.83 7.99 -34.06
CA ALA A 193 9.48 9.30 -34.60
C ALA A 193 10.73 10.11 -34.98
N GLU A 194 11.76 10.13 -34.12
CA GLU A 194 13.03 10.81 -34.41
C GLU A 194 13.73 10.23 -35.66
N LYS A 195 13.74 8.90 -35.82
CA LYS A 195 14.27 8.25 -37.03
C LYS A 195 13.44 8.53 -38.29
N ALA A 196 12.12 8.67 -38.14
CA ALA A 196 11.22 8.98 -39.25
C ALA A 196 11.39 10.44 -39.71
N ASP A 197 11.48 11.39 -38.77
CA ASP A 197 11.77 12.80 -39.06
C ASP A 197 13.14 12.95 -39.71
N ALA A 198 14.19 12.33 -39.17
CA ALA A 198 15.52 12.36 -39.78
C ALA A 198 15.53 11.76 -41.21
N SER A 199 14.77 10.69 -41.45
CA SER A 199 14.65 10.11 -42.80
C SER A 199 13.89 11.01 -43.76
N GLN A 200 12.82 11.68 -43.30
CA GLN A 200 12.08 12.65 -44.11
C GLN A 200 12.93 13.87 -44.45
N GLU A 201 13.69 14.39 -43.49
CA GLU A 201 14.56 15.55 -43.68
C GLU A 201 15.63 15.27 -44.75
N ILE A 202 16.28 14.09 -44.68
CA ILE A 202 17.25 13.62 -45.70
C ILE A 202 16.60 13.47 -47.09
N LEU A 203 15.36 12.94 -47.15
CA LEU A 203 14.63 12.80 -48.42
C LEU A 203 14.25 14.16 -49.02
N THR A 204 13.82 15.11 -48.19
CA THR A 204 13.49 16.48 -48.62
C THR A 204 14.73 17.27 -49.08
N GLU A 205 15.87 17.11 -48.40
CA GLU A 205 17.12 17.75 -48.80
C GLU A 205 17.59 17.22 -50.15
N LYS A 206 17.54 15.90 -50.36
CA LYS A 206 17.85 15.27 -51.66
C LYS A 206 16.91 15.74 -52.77
N ALA A 207 15.60 15.84 -52.50
CA ALA A 207 14.63 16.34 -53.47
C ALA A 207 14.88 17.80 -53.85
N GLN A 208 15.15 18.68 -52.87
CA GLN A 208 15.47 20.09 -53.14
C GLN A 208 16.76 20.26 -53.96
N LYS A 209 17.79 19.45 -53.67
CA LYS A 209 19.06 19.49 -54.40
C LYS A 209 18.87 19.06 -55.86
N ASN A 210 18.05 18.05 -56.10
CA ASN A 210 17.75 17.55 -57.44
C ASN A 210 16.93 18.57 -58.27
N VAL A 211 15.94 19.21 -57.64
CA VAL A 211 15.13 20.27 -58.27
C VAL A 211 15.98 21.50 -58.62
N LYS A 212 16.85 21.96 -57.71
CA LYS A 212 17.78 23.07 -57.99
C LYS A 212 18.73 22.76 -59.15
N GLY A 213 19.26 21.52 -59.21
CA GLY A 213 20.08 21.06 -60.34
C GLY A 213 19.33 21.17 -61.67
N SER A 214 18.10 20.62 -61.74
CA SER A 214 17.30 20.65 -62.97
C SER A 214 16.88 22.06 -63.41
N LEU A 215 16.66 22.97 -62.46
CA LEU A 215 16.29 24.36 -62.74
C LEU A 215 17.49 25.15 -63.24
N SER A 216 18.68 24.90 -62.70
CA SER A 216 19.94 25.48 -63.20
C SER A 216 20.19 25.10 -64.65
N GLU A 217 20.05 23.81 -64.96
CA GLU A 217 20.28 23.27 -66.30
C GLU A 217 19.26 23.81 -67.32
N ARG A 218 17.98 23.98 -66.92
CA ARG A 218 16.97 24.66 -67.78
C ARG A 218 17.24 26.14 -67.96
N ALA A 219 17.73 26.83 -66.93
CA ALA A 219 18.04 28.25 -67.01
C ALA A 219 19.24 28.51 -67.95
N GLU A 220 20.29 27.70 -67.85
CA GLU A 220 21.45 27.77 -68.75
C GLU A 220 21.06 27.53 -70.20
N ASN A 221 20.23 26.51 -70.46
CA ASN A 221 19.70 26.24 -71.80
C ASN A 221 18.82 27.39 -72.36
N LEU A 222 18.04 28.07 -71.50
CA LEU A 222 17.24 29.23 -71.91
C LEU A 222 18.12 30.44 -72.24
N VAL A 223 19.18 30.67 -71.47
CA VAL A 223 20.14 31.75 -71.70
C VAL A 223 20.93 31.51 -73.00
N GLU A 224 21.40 30.29 -73.23
CA GLU A 224 22.02 29.87 -74.50
C GLU A 224 21.09 30.13 -75.70
N ARG A 225 19.81 29.78 -75.57
CA ARG A 225 18.80 30.00 -76.62
C ARG A 225 18.48 31.48 -76.83
N ALA A 226 18.53 32.30 -75.78
CA ALA A 226 18.30 33.74 -75.86
C ALA A 226 19.48 34.47 -76.53
N LYS A 227 20.72 34.01 -76.34
CA LYS A 227 21.91 34.57 -77.00
C LYS A 227 21.94 34.34 -78.51
N THR A 228 21.23 33.33 -78.99
CA THR A 228 21.12 33.02 -80.43
C THR A 228 19.87 33.63 -81.07
N ASP A 229 19.04 34.36 -80.31
CA ASP A 229 17.86 35.04 -80.84
C ASP A 229 18.23 36.42 -81.41
N PRO A 230 18.08 36.64 -82.73
CA PRO A 230 18.47 37.88 -83.39
C PRO A 230 17.72 39.12 -82.86
N LYS A 231 16.58 38.96 -82.18
CA LYS A 231 15.85 40.07 -81.55
C LYS A 231 16.52 40.57 -80.27
N VAL A 232 17.22 39.69 -79.55
CA VAL A 232 17.90 40.03 -78.29
C VAL A 232 19.18 40.80 -78.58
N GLU A 233 19.93 40.40 -79.61
CA GLU A 233 21.14 41.10 -80.06
C GLU A 233 20.85 42.53 -80.53
N GLN A 234 19.74 42.74 -81.27
CA GLN A 234 19.28 44.09 -81.66
C GLN A 234 18.87 44.95 -80.47
N ALA A 235 18.31 44.34 -79.42
CA ALA A 235 17.91 45.06 -78.20
C ALA A 235 19.13 45.44 -77.34
N GLU A 236 20.14 44.58 -77.26
CA GLU A 236 21.40 44.86 -76.56
C GLU A 236 22.18 45.99 -77.24
N ASP A 237 22.28 45.98 -78.57
CA ASP A 237 22.95 47.05 -79.33
C ASP A 237 22.23 48.40 -79.16
N TYR A 238 20.89 48.42 -79.21
CA TYR A 238 20.11 49.62 -78.93
C TYR A 238 20.33 50.16 -77.51
N TYR A 239 20.43 49.27 -76.51
CA TYR A 239 20.64 49.69 -75.13
C TYR A 239 22.03 50.30 -74.91
N GLU A 240 23.08 49.63 -75.39
CA GLU A 240 24.47 50.08 -75.26
C GLU A 240 24.72 51.39 -76.01
N ASN A 241 24.25 51.49 -77.26
CA ASN A 241 24.56 52.65 -78.10
C ASN A 241 23.60 53.83 -77.90
N LYS A 242 22.34 53.61 -77.48
CA LYS A 242 21.33 54.67 -77.45
C LYS A 242 20.80 55.03 -76.06
N MET A 243 20.62 54.06 -75.16
CA MET A 243 20.05 54.31 -73.84
C MET A 243 21.09 54.57 -72.75
N LYS A 244 22.22 53.86 -72.76
CA LYS A 244 23.17 53.85 -71.64
C LYS A 244 23.76 55.23 -71.31
N SER A 245 24.11 56.02 -72.32
CA SER A 245 24.66 57.37 -72.13
C SER A 245 23.59 58.35 -71.59
N SER A 246 22.35 58.20 -72.05
CA SER A 246 21.17 58.99 -71.64
C SER A 246 20.81 58.73 -70.17
N ILE A 247 20.84 57.46 -69.77
CA ILE A 247 20.57 57.03 -68.39
C ILE A 247 21.67 57.54 -67.46
N LYS A 248 22.95 57.46 -67.88
CA LYS A 248 24.07 57.98 -67.08
C LYS A 248 23.97 59.49 -66.86
N LYS A 249 23.67 60.27 -67.91
CA LYS A 249 23.44 61.73 -67.79
C LYS A 249 22.28 62.08 -66.88
N ASN A 250 21.17 61.34 -66.96
CA ASN A 250 20.01 61.58 -66.10
C ASN A 250 20.29 61.24 -64.63
N LYS A 251 21.07 60.19 -64.37
CA LYS A 251 21.50 59.81 -63.03
C LYS A 251 22.44 60.87 -62.43
N ASP A 252 23.41 61.35 -63.20
CA ASP A 252 24.33 62.41 -62.76
C ASP A 252 23.61 63.74 -62.50
N ASN A 253 22.59 64.07 -63.31
CA ASN A 253 21.74 65.26 -63.09
C ASN A 253 20.84 65.11 -61.86
N ALA A 254 20.27 63.92 -61.62
CA ALA A 254 19.48 63.65 -60.43
C ALA A 254 20.32 63.78 -59.15
N ASP A 255 21.56 63.27 -59.17
CA ASP A 255 22.48 63.36 -58.04
C ASP A 255 22.96 64.81 -57.78
N LYS A 256 23.17 65.61 -58.83
CA LYS A 256 23.45 67.05 -58.68
C LYS A 256 22.26 67.81 -58.07
N LYS A 257 21.03 67.49 -58.50
CA LYS A 257 19.79 68.10 -57.98
C LYS A 257 19.54 67.71 -56.51
N ALA A 258 19.87 66.47 -56.15
CA ALA A 258 19.80 66.00 -54.76
C ALA A 258 20.83 66.70 -53.85
N LYS A 259 22.06 66.94 -54.33
CA LYS A 259 23.08 67.70 -53.58
C LYS A 259 22.70 69.17 -53.38
N SER A 260 22.15 69.83 -54.41
CA SER A 260 21.67 71.23 -54.32
C SER A 260 20.56 71.41 -53.27
N ARG A 261 19.58 70.51 -53.23
CA ARG A 261 18.51 70.51 -52.22
C ARG A 261 19.02 70.29 -50.78
N ARG A 262 20.16 69.63 -50.61
CA ARG A 262 20.76 69.35 -49.30
C ARG A 262 21.49 70.57 -48.72
N ASN A 263 22.06 71.44 -49.56
CA ASN A 263 22.74 72.67 -49.11
C ASN A 263 21.75 73.80 -48.78
N LYS A 264 20.63 73.91 -49.50
CA LYS A 264 19.59 74.92 -49.26
C LYS A 264 18.78 74.72 -47.96
N LYS A 265 19.04 73.64 -47.22
CA LYS A 265 18.37 73.25 -45.98
C LYS A 265 19.25 73.51 -44.73
N LYS A 266 20.43 74.12 -44.93
CA LYS A 266 21.45 74.41 -43.90
C LYS A 266 21.71 75.91 -43.68
N GLU A 267 21.03 76.79 -44.41
CA GLU A 267 20.86 78.22 -44.12
C GLU A 267 19.44 78.44 -43.59
#